data_AF-A0AAW9RPI6-F1
#
_entry.id   AF-A0AAW9RPI6-F1
#
_cell.length_a   1.000
_cell.length_b   1.000
_cell.length_c   1.000
_cell.angle_alpha   90.00
_cell.angle_beta   90.00
_cell.angle_gamma   90.00
#
_symmetry.space_group_name_H-M   'P 1'
#
loop_
_entity.id
_entity.type
_entity.pdbx_description
1 polymer ?
#
loop_
_entity_poly.entity_id
_entity_poly.type
_entity_poly.pdbx_seq_one_letter_code
_entity_poly.pdbx_strand_id
1 'polypeptide(L)'
;MRDALRMPFRGLRRSEPSLTGELRTRRRRLFGDIGFARLVLLAVLVVVLSAIVHIATILAIPHFATRDAWSRITELAQPVGVTLLPRAVPGDEVLPGLDPAVVYGVCTYDLSEAPFAIVAAMPGDYWSIAFHTRGGAIFYAVNDEAATSDRFDIEIRNARQMRQFRLEYPDPDEEILTIEAPSDVGFALMRGLVSAPSERPRVEAAMAATVCENFTPPPPVPEAVGPPLPRPSPLR
;
A
#
# COMPACT_ATOMS: atom_id res chain seq x y z
N MET A 1 100.48 58.45 -19.21
CA MET A 1 99.96 59.29 -18.10
C MET A 1 98.50 59.61 -18.40
N ARG A 2 97.60 59.28 -17.46
CA ARG A 2 96.17 59.66 -17.37
C ARG A 2 95.22 58.88 -18.30
N ASP A 3 94.56 57.79 -17.87
CA ASP A 3 93.46 57.64 -16.88
C ASP A 3 92.24 58.54 -17.09
N ALA A 4 91.09 57.90 -17.38
CA ALA A 4 89.67 58.31 -17.22
C ALA A 4 88.84 57.76 -18.40
N LEU A 5 87.67 57.13 -18.29
CA LEU A 5 86.84 56.73 -17.16
C LEU A 5 85.81 55.72 -17.76
N ARG A 6 85.74 54.51 -17.22
CA ARG A 6 84.71 53.51 -17.55
C ARG A 6 83.42 53.91 -16.84
N MET A 7 82.31 54.07 -17.58
CA MET A 7 80.97 54.12 -16.98
C MET A 7 80.38 52.70 -16.89
N PRO A 8 79.72 52.35 -15.77
CA PRO A 8 79.09 51.05 -15.62
C PRO A 8 77.68 51.05 -16.22
N PHE A 9 77.40 50.06 -17.08
CA PHE A 9 76.06 49.74 -17.55
C PHE A 9 75.21 49.24 -16.37
N ARG A 10 74.28 50.08 -15.90
CA ARG A 10 73.33 49.73 -14.83
C ARG A 10 72.17 48.95 -15.45
N GLY A 11 72.29 47.63 -15.47
CA GLY A 11 71.23 46.72 -15.89
C GLY A 11 70.00 46.86 -14.98
N LEU A 12 68.91 47.40 -15.52
CA LEU A 12 67.57 47.33 -14.93
C LEU A 12 67.08 45.89 -15.02
N ARG A 13 67.43 45.09 -14.02
CA ARG A 13 66.89 43.75 -13.82
C ARG A 13 65.45 43.92 -13.29
N ARG A 14 64.45 43.95 -14.19
CA ARG A 14 63.03 43.81 -13.78
C ARG A 14 62.88 42.42 -13.16
N SER A 15 62.59 42.38 -11.87
CA SER A 15 62.12 41.18 -11.19
C SER A 15 60.71 40.86 -11.68
N GLU A 16 60.54 39.84 -12.53
CA GLU A 16 59.24 39.27 -12.82
C GLU A 16 58.71 38.59 -11.55
N PRO A 17 57.56 39.01 -10.99
CA PRO A 17 56.95 38.27 -9.89
C PRO A 17 56.47 36.91 -10.41
N SER A 18 56.92 35.83 -9.77
CA SER A 18 56.57 34.46 -10.12
C SER A 18 55.08 34.19 -9.92
N LEU A 19 54.28 34.30 -10.99
CA LEU A 19 52.82 34.03 -11.01
C LEU A 19 52.42 32.63 -10.49
N THR A 20 53.36 31.68 -10.45
CA THR A 20 53.14 30.30 -9.97
C THR A 20 53.02 30.20 -8.45
N GLY A 21 53.60 31.14 -7.68
CA GLY A 21 53.54 31.13 -6.21
C GLY A 21 52.22 31.67 -5.64
N GLU A 22 51.64 32.68 -6.29
CA GLU A 22 50.42 33.34 -5.84
C GLU A 22 49.17 32.49 -6.09
N LEU A 23 49.09 31.77 -7.22
CA LEU A 23 47.93 30.91 -7.50
C LEU A 23 47.87 29.70 -6.54
N ARG A 24 49.03 29.16 -6.12
CA ARG A 24 49.11 28.04 -5.17
C ARG A 24 48.77 28.44 -3.74
N THR A 25 49.11 29.67 -3.34
CA THR A 25 48.78 30.21 -2.00
C THR A 25 47.34 30.68 -1.92
N ARG A 26 46.78 31.25 -3.00
CA ARG A 26 45.36 31.66 -3.06
C ARG A 26 44.40 30.46 -3.02
N ARG A 27 44.76 29.36 -3.70
CA ARG A 27 44.01 28.09 -3.65
C ARG A 27 44.07 27.40 -2.27
N ARG A 28 45.17 27.59 -1.51
CA ARG A 28 45.29 27.10 -0.12
C ARG A 28 44.49 27.92 0.88
N ARG A 29 44.30 29.23 0.64
CA ARG A 29 43.53 30.12 1.54
C ARG A 29 42.02 29.96 1.37
N LEU A 30 41.50 29.70 0.16
CA LEU A 30 40.06 29.44 -0.04
C LEU A 30 39.56 28.20 0.74
N PHE A 31 40.41 27.19 0.92
CA PHE A 31 40.11 25.98 1.71
C PHE A 31 40.53 26.07 3.18
N GLY A 32 41.27 27.12 3.58
CA GLY A 32 41.86 27.26 4.91
C GLY A 32 41.01 28.03 5.93
N ASP A 33 40.06 28.86 5.47
CA ASP A 33 39.28 29.77 6.34
C ASP A 33 37.91 29.22 6.75
N ILE A 34 37.52 28.04 6.26
CA ILE A 34 36.41 27.27 6.84
C ILE A 34 37.00 26.51 8.02
N GLY A 35 36.96 27.10 9.21
CA GLY A 35 37.46 26.46 10.42
C GLY A 35 36.90 25.03 10.52
N PHE A 36 37.73 24.06 10.93
CA PHE A 36 37.38 22.63 11.03
C PHE A 36 35.98 22.38 11.61
N ALA A 37 35.59 23.15 12.63
CA ALA A 37 34.24 23.12 13.21
C ALA A 37 33.10 23.41 12.20
N ARG A 38 33.27 24.35 11.27
CA ARG A 38 32.30 24.63 10.20
C ARG A 38 32.24 23.48 9.19
N LEU A 39 33.38 22.86 8.85
CA LEU A 39 33.39 21.68 7.96
C LEU A 39 32.67 20.50 8.61
N VAL A 40 32.93 20.24 9.89
CA VAL A 40 32.24 19.21 10.67
C VAL A 40 30.73 19.51 10.75
N LEU A 41 30.34 20.75 11.05
CA LEU A 41 28.94 21.16 11.09
C LEU A 41 28.23 20.93 9.75
N LEU A 42 28.85 21.36 8.64
CA LEU A 42 28.30 21.17 7.30
C LEU A 42 28.21 19.68 6.95
N ALA A 43 29.21 18.87 7.30
CA ALA A 43 29.17 17.43 7.07
C ALA A 43 28.03 16.77 7.85
N VAL A 44 27.86 17.10 9.14
CA VAL A 44 26.74 16.60 9.95
C VAL A 44 25.40 17.03 9.36
N LEU A 45 25.28 18.29 8.95
CA LEU A 45 24.04 18.80 8.33
C LEU A 45 23.70 18.02 7.05
N VAL A 46 24.69 17.76 6.19
CA VAL A 46 24.51 16.99 4.96
C VAL A 46 24.10 15.55 5.28
N VAL A 47 24.73 14.90 6.26
CA VAL A 47 24.38 13.53 6.65
C VAL A 47 22.95 13.48 7.21
N VAL A 48 22.59 14.40 8.10
CA VAL A 48 21.24 14.46 8.68
C VAL A 48 20.19 14.73 7.59
N LEU A 49 20.42 15.70 6.71
CA LEU A 49 19.51 16.00 5.62
C LEU A 49 19.39 14.82 4.65
N SER A 50 20.50 14.16 4.31
CA SER A 50 20.51 12.96 3.47
C SER A 50 19.71 11.83 4.10
N ALA A 51 19.85 11.60 5.42
CA ALA A 51 19.10 10.58 6.14
C ALA A 51 17.59 10.88 6.13
N ILE A 52 17.20 12.14 6.38
CA ILE A 52 15.80 12.57 6.33
C ILE A 52 15.21 12.36 4.93
N VAL A 53 15.89 12.82 3.88
CA VAL A 53 15.42 12.67 2.50
C VAL A 53 15.35 11.19 2.11
N HIS A 54 16.34 10.39 2.49
CA HIS A 54 16.34 8.95 2.22
C HIS A 54 15.15 8.25 2.88
N ILE A 55 14.92 8.47 4.17
CA ILE A 55 13.79 7.89 4.92
C ILE A 55 12.46 8.37 4.33
N ALA A 56 12.31 9.67 4.11
CA ALA A 56 11.10 10.24 3.53
C ALA A 56 10.81 9.65 2.14
N THR A 57 11.84 9.47 1.32
CA THR A 57 11.70 8.86 -0.02
C THR A 57 11.27 7.40 0.09
N ILE A 58 11.92 6.58 0.92
CA ILE A 58 11.56 5.16 1.08
C ILE A 58 10.13 5.00 1.58
N LEU A 59 9.71 5.82 2.55
CA LEU A 59 8.34 5.80 3.07
C LEU A 59 7.31 6.33 2.07
N ALA A 60 7.72 7.22 1.16
CA ALA A 60 6.85 7.78 0.12
C ALA A 60 6.65 6.83 -1.08
N ILE A 61 7.61 5.94 -1.38
CA ILE A 61 7.54 4.98 -2.51
C ILE A 61 6.17 4.28 -2.62
N PRO A 62 5.60 3.64 -1.58
CA PRO A 62 4.34 2.91 -1.72
C PRO A 62 3.15 3.78 -2.14
N HIS A 63 3.18 5.08 -1.86
CA HIS A 63 2.07 5.99 -2.20
C HIS A 63 2.18 6.54 -3.63
N PHE A 64 3.39 6.58 -4.19
CA PHE A 64 3.66 7.09 -5.54
C PHE A 64 3.96 5.99 -6.56
N ALA A 65 3.84 4.73 -6.17
CA ALA A 65 4.03 3.60 -7.07
C ALA A 65 2.93 3.60 -8.15
N THR A 66 3.31 3.81 -9.41
CA THR A 66 2.37 3.83 -10.54
C THR A 66 2.02 2.44 -11.08
N ARG A 67 2.67 1.39 -10.59
CA ARG A 67 2.45 -0.03 -10.94
C ARG A 67 2.22 -0.87 -9.68
N ASP A 68 1.32 -0.38 -8.84
CA ASP A 68 0.86 -1.07 -7.64
C ASP A 68 -0.04 -2.27 -7.97
N ALA A 69 -0.44 -3.03 -6.94
CA ALA A 69 -1.35 -4.15 -7.10
C ALA A 69 -2.70 -3.72 -7.68
N TRP A 70 -3.19 -2.54 -7.31
CA TRP A 70 -4.47 -2.00 -7.75
C TRP A 70 -4.50 -1.79 -9.27
N SER A 71 -3.56 -1.02 -9.81
CA SER A 71 -3.47 -0.74 -11.25
C SER A 71 -3.46 -2.03 -12.08
N ARG A 72 -2.57 -2.98 -11.72
CA ARG A 72 -2.45 -4.30 -12.37
C ARG A 72 -3.74 -5.12 -12.32
N ILE A 73 -4.44 -5.09 -11.19
CA ILE A 73 -5.71 -5.79 -11.03
C ILE A 73 -6.80 -5.12 -11.87
N THR A 74 -6.93 -3.80 -11.80
CA THR A 74 -7.99 -3.08 -12.51
C THR A 74 -7.84 -3.10 -14.03
N GLU A 75 -6.65 -3.41 -14.55
CA GLU A 75 -6.45 -3.68 -15.98
C GLU A 75 -7.14 -4.98 -16.44
N LEU A 76 -7.39 -5.91 -15.53
CA LEU A 76 -7.96 -7.24 -15.82
C LEU A 76 -9.37 -7.41 -15.25
N ALA A 77 -9.63 -6.83 -14.08
CA ALA A 77 -10.85 -7.03 -13.32
C ALA A 77 -12.07 -6.43 -14.03
N GLN A 78 -13.14 -7.20 -14.08
CA GLN A 78 -14.45 -6.73 -14.48
C GLN A 78 -15.04 -5.82 -13.40
N PRO A 79 -15.81 -4.79 -13.78
CA PRO A 79 -16.46 -3.91 -12.80
C PRO A 79 -17.49 -4.61 -11.91
N VAL A 80 -18.05 -5.73 -12.37
CA VAL A 80 -19.08 -6.50 -11.68
C VAL A 80 -18.70 -7.98 -11.75
N GLY A 81 -18.91 -8.70 -10.64
CA GLY A 81 -18.61 -10.12 -10.55
C GLY A 81 -17.12 -10.42 -10.32
N VAL A 82 -16.82 -11.72 -10.32
CA VAL A 82 -15.47 -12.23 -10.11
C VAL A 82 -14.70 -12.30 -11.42
N THR A 83 -13.43 -11.90 -11.37
CA THR A 83 -12.47 -12.10 -12.46
C THR A 83 -11.45 -13.15 -12.06
N LEU A 84 -11.36 -14.22 -12.84
CA LEU A 84 -10.26 -15.18 -12.73
C LEU A 84 -8.99 -14.55 -13.29
N LEU A 85 -7.93 -14.54 -12.49
CA LEU A 85 -6.61 -14.12 -12.98
C LEU A 85 -6.00 -15.22 -13.84
N PRO A 86 -5.19 -14.86 -14.86
CA PRO A 86 -4.43 -15.85 -15.61
C PRO A 86 -3.51 -16.62 -14.68
N ARG A 87 -3.28 -17.89 -15.02
CA ARG A 87 -2.40 -18.77 -14.25
C ARG A 87 -1.02 -18.12 -14.10
N ALA A 88 -0.52 -18.06 -12.87
CA ALA A 88 0.80 -17.56 -12.59
C ALA A 88 1.87 -18.40 -13.32
N VAL A 89 2.74 -17.73 -14.06
CA VAL A 89 3.92 -18.31 -14.70
C VAL A 89 5.14 -17.59 -14.11
N PRO A 90 6.16 -18.32 -13.64
CA PRO A 90 7.37 -17.73 -13.06
C PRO A 90 7.95 -16.60 -13.93
N GLY A 91 7.94 -15.37 -13.41
CA GLY A 91 8.49 -14.18 -14.07
C GLY A 91 7.53 -13.43 -15.00
N ASP A 92 6.30 -13.90 -15.19
CA ASP A 92 5.23 -13.25 -15.96
C ASP A 92 3.91 -13.22 -15.16
N GLU A 93 4.01 -13.20 -13.83
CA GLU A 93 2.84 -13.12 -12.96
C GLU A 93 2.23 -11.71 -12.98
N VAL A 94 0.89 -11.64 -12.99
CA VAL A 94 0.14 -10.37 -12.88
C VAL A 94 0.55 -9.60 -11.63
N LEU A 95 0.65 -10.31 -10.51
CA LEU A 95 1.15 -9.81 -9.24
C LEU A 95 2.43 -10.56 -8.86
N PRO A 96 3.43 -9.90 -8.27
CA PRO A 96 4.64 -10.58 -7.83
C PRO A 96 4.34 -11.67 -6.79
N GLY A 97 4.96 -12.84 -6.95
CA GLY A 97 4.90 -13.92 -5.95
C GLY A 97 3.62 -14.75 -5.95
N LEU A 98 2.84 -14.73 -7.04
CA LEU A 98 1.72 -15.67 -7.20
C LEU A 98 2.24 -17.09 -7.43
N ASP A 99 1.57 -18.07 -6.82
CA ASP A 99 1.91 -19.48 -6.91
C ASP A 99 1.17 -20.15 -8.09
N PRO A 100 1.86 -20.82 -9.02
CA PRO A 100 1.23 -21.57 -10.11
C PRO A 100 0.27 -22.69 -9.68
N ALA A 101 0.37 -23.17 -8.43
CA ALA A 101 -0.51 -24.17 -7.83
C ALA A 101 -1.81 -23.56 -7.26
N VAL A 102 -1.97 -22.24 -7.30
CA VAL A 102 -3.16 -21.55 -6.80
C VAL A 102 -3.99 -21.00 -7.97
N VAL A 103 -5.30 -21.03 -7.82
CA VAL A 103 -6.27 -20.30 -8.65
C VAL A 103 -6.61 -19.01 -7.93
N TYR A 104 -6.58 -17.89 -8.65
CA TYR A 104 -6.85 -16.57 -8.09
C TYR A 104 -8.11 -15.98 -8.70
N GLY A 105 -9.02 -15.54 -7.86
CA GLY A 105 -10.18 -14.75 -8.23
C GLY A 105 -10.09 -13.35 -7.63
N VAL A 106 -10.58 -12.34 -8.34
CA VAL A 106 -10.60 -10.97 -7.85
C VAL A 106 -11.97 -10.34 -8.04
N CYS A 107 -12.42 -9.64 -7.01
CA CYS A 107 -13.56 -8.74 -7.07
C CYS A 107 -13.14 -7.34 -6.66
N THR A 108 -13.44 -6.34 -7.48
CA THR A 108 -13.30 -4.93 -7.08
C THR A 108 -14.57 -4.45 -6.41
N TYR A 109 -14.45 -3.65 -5.36
CA TYR A 109 -15.59 -3.08 -4.65
C TYR A 109 -15.48 -1.55 -4.59
N ASP A 110 -16.64 -0.89 -4.59
CA ASP A 110 -16.80 0.54 -4.34
C ASP A 110 -17.97 0.75 -3.35
N LEU A 111 -17.64 1.24 -2.16
CA LEU A 111 -18.56 1.42 -1.03
C LEU A 111 -19.13 2.84 -0.93
N SER A 112 -18.89 3.69 -1.94
CA SER A 112 -19.34 5.08 -1.93
C SER A 112 -20.87 5.19 -1.84
N GLU A 113 -21.57 4.36 -2.61
CA GLU A 113 -23.04 4.37 -2.69
C GLU A 113 -23.69 3.31 -1.81
N ALA A 114 -23.23 2.06 -1.87
CA ALA A 114 -23.87 0.93 -1.19
C ALA A 114 -22.82 -0.05 -0.60
N PRO A 115 -23.18 -0.82 0.45
CA PRO A 115 -22.38 -1.95 0.91
C PRO A 115 -22.12 -2.99 -0.20
N PHE A 116 -21.06 -3.78 -0.03
CA PHE A 116 -20.67 -4.81 -0.99
C PHE A 116 -20.77 -6.19 -0.37
N ALA A 117 -21.28 -7.17 -1.12
CA ALA A 117 -21.39 -8.55 -0.69
C ALA A 117 -20.53 -9.47 -1.56
N ILE A 118 -19.93 -10.47 -0.92
CA ILE A 118 -19.27 -11.60 -1.57
C ILE A 118 -19.94 -12.86 -1.08
N VAL A 119 -20.49 -13.62 -2.02
CA VAL A 119 -21.03 -14.95 -1.77
C VAL A 119 -20.22 -15.94 -2.58
N ALA A 120 -19.52 -16.84 -1.92
CA ALA A 120 -18.92 -17.97 -2.63
C ALA A 120 -19.02 -19.27 -1.87
N ALA A 121 -19.07 -20.32 -2.68
CA ALA A 121 -18.78 -21.67 -2.24
C ALA A 121 -17.31 -21.92 -2.57
N MET A 122 -16.45 -22.07 -1.56
CA MET A 122 -15.07 -22.53 -1.79
C MET A 122 -14.91 -23.96 -1.29
N PRO A 123 -15.35 -24.95 -2.08
CA PRO A 123 -15.09 -26.36 -1.80
C PRO A 123 -13.62 -26.68 -2.11
N GLY A 124 -12.95 -27.41 -1.22
CA GLY A 124 -11.59 -27.90 -1.47
C GLY A 124 -10.76 -28.01 -0.19
N ASP A 125 -9.46 -28.22 -0.37
CA ASP A 125 -8.54 -28.43 0.75
C ASP A 125 -8.15 -27.12 1.44
N TYR A 126 -7.77 -26.09 0.67
CA TYR A 126 -7.36 -24.78 1.21
C TYR A 126 -7.90 -23.64 0.35
N TRP A 127 -8.43 -22.62 1.03
CA TRP A 127 -8.82 -21.37 0.42
C TRP A 127 -8.58 -20.18 1.33
N SER A 128 -8.45 -18.99 0.75
CA SER A 128 -8.42 -17.73 1.51
C SER A 128 -8.94 -16.55 0.72
N ILE A 129 -9.42 -15.54 1.45
CA ILE A 129 -9.82 -14.23 0.91
C ILE A 129 -9.05 -13.17 1.68
N ALA A 130 -8.33 -12.33 0.95
CA ALA A 130 -7.69 -11.14 1.51
C ALA A 130 -8.36 -9.89 0.94
N PHE A 131 -8.73 -8.96 1.82
CA PHE A 131 -9.34 -7.70 1.46
C PHE A 131 -8.30 -6.59 1.48
N HIS A 132 -8.17 -5.92 0.34
CA HIS A 132 -7.17 -4.90 0.10
C HIS A 132 -7.82 -3.54 -0.13
N THR A 133 -7.25 -2.51 0.47
CA THR A 133 -7.57 -1.12 0.12
C THR A 133 -7.12 -0.82 -1.32
N ARG A 134 -7.57 0.31 -1.86
CA ARG A 134 -7.03 0.85 -3.13
C ARG A 134 -5.50 0.97 -3.13
N GLY A 135 -4.88 1.25 -1.98
CA GLY A 135 -3.42 1.30 -1.84
C GLY A 135 -2.73 -0.06 -1.79
N GLY A 136 -3.47 -1.17 -1.94
CA GLY A 136 -2.96 -2.54 -1.87
C GLY A 136 -2.74 -3.08 -0.45
N ALA A 137 -2.95 -2.27 0.59
CA ALA A 137 -2.81 -2.70 1.97
C ALA A 137 -3.93 -3.67 2.37
N ILE A 138 -3.55 -4.82 2.94
CA ILE A 138 -4.49 -5.80 3.49
C ILE A 138 -5.05 -5.27 4.81
N PHE A 139 -6.37 -5.21 4.94
CA PHE A 139 -7.03 -4.80 6.20
C PHE A 139 -7.82 -5.93 6.85
N TYR A 140 -8.14 -6.98 6.12
CA TYR A 140 -8.79 -8.18 6.64
C TYR A 140 -8.42 -9.41 5.79
N ALA A 141 -8.37 -10.58 6.41
CA ALA A 141 -8.20 -11.85 5.70
C ALA A 141 -8.89 -12.99 6.45
N VAL A 142 -9.43 -13.95 5.69
CA VAL A 142 -10.09 -15.16 6.18
C VAL A 142 -9.65 -16.36 5.34
N ASN A 143 -9.64 -17.54 5.95
CA ASN A 143 -9.30 -18.82 5.33
C ASN A 143 -10.26 -19.92 5.79
N ASP A 144 -10.06 -21.11 5.23
CA ASP A 144 -10.77 -22.36 5.57
C ASP A 144 -10.71 -22.71 7.07
N GLU A 145 -9.59 -22.46 7.74
CA GLU A 145 -9.45 -22.75 9.18
C GLU A 145 -10.30 -21.83 10.07
N ALA A 146 -10.52 -20.58 9.64
CA ALA A 146 -11.32 -19.61 10.37
C ALA A 146 -12.82 -19.72 10.07
N ALA A 147 -13.21 -20.48 9.05
CA ALA A 147 -14.58 -20.60 8.59
C ALA A 147 -15.28 -21.83 9.19
N THR A 148 -16.53 -21.65 9.62
CA THR A 148 -17.37 -22.74 10.18
C THR A 148 -18.15 -23.49 9.08
N SER A 149 -18.16 -22.97 7.84
CA SER A 149 -18.94 -23.49 6.71
C SER A 149 -18.23 -23.34 5.35
N ASP A 150 -18.60 -24.20 4.40
CA ASP A 150 -18.05 -24.22 3.03
C ASP A 150 -18.67 -23.17 2.09
N ARG A 151 -19.74 -22.50 2.56
CA ARG A 151 -20.36 -21.33 1.94
C ARG A 151 -20.20 -20.16 2.89
N PHE A 152 -19.73 -19.04 2.38
CA PHE A 152 -19.55 -17.82 3.16
C PHE A 152 -20.29 -16.67 2.50
N ASP A 153 -20.97 -15.91 3.35
CA ASP A 153 -21.61 -14.65 3.00
C ASP A 153 -20.82 -13.56 3.73
N ILE A 154 -20.13 -12.72 2.96
CA ILE A 154 -19.27 -11.65 3.49
C ILE A 154 -19.83 -10.32 3.06
N GLU A 155 -20.00 -9.41 4.00
CA GLU A 155 -20.42 -8.04 3.74
C GLU A 155 -19.31 -7.05 4.09
N ILE A 156 -19.02 -6.14 3.18
CA ILE A 156 -18.05 -5.07 3.35
C ILE A 156 -18.79 -3.74 3.43
N ARG A 157 -18.46 -2.95 4.45
CA ARG A 157 -19.09 -1.66 4.73
C ARG A 157 -18.01 -0.63 5.03
N ASN A 158 -18.20 0.62 4.60
CA ASN A 158 -17.36 1.71 5.10
C ASN A 158 -17.77 2.12 6.52
N ALA A 159 -16.96 2.95 7.19
CA ALA A 159 -17.21 3.36 8.56
C ALA A 159 -18.60 4.00 8.78
N ARG A 160 -19.13 4.73 7.78
CA ARG A 160 -20.48 5.33 7.86
C ARG A 160 -21.56 4.24 7.83
N GLN A 161 -21.49 3.35 6.84
CA GLN A 161 -22.42 2.24 6.67
C GLN A 161 -22.36 1.27 7.86
N MET A 162 -21.18 1.02 8.43
CA MET A 162 -21.02 0.14 9.60
C MET A 162 -21.65 0.72 10.87
N ARG A 163 -21.56 2.04 11.06
CA ARG A 163 -22.27 2.71 12.16
C ARG A 163 -23.78 2.59 12.01
N GLN A 164 -24.30 2.78 10.79
CA GLN A 164 -25.72 2.62 10.50
C GLN A 164 -26.19 1.18 10.72
N PHE A 165 -25.44 0.20 10.21
CA PHE A 165 -25.72 -1.23 10.39
C PHE A 165 -25.86 -1.60 11.87
N ARG A 166 -24.92 -1.17 12.73
CA ARG A 166 -24.99 -1.44 14.17
C ARG A 166 -26.21 -0.83 14.88
N LEU A 167 -26.82 0.21 14.32
CA LEU A 167 -28.04 0.82 14.86
C LEU A 167 -29.30 0.11 14.36
N GLU A 168 -29.29 -0.35 13.10
CA GLU A 168 -30.43 -0.99 12.45
C GLU A 168 -30.56 -2.47 12.81
N TYR A 169 -29.45 -3.16 13.06
CA TYR A 169 -29.38 -4.58 13.40
C TYR A 169 -28.57 -4.75 14.70
N PRO A 170 -29.20 -4.58 15.87
CA PRO A 170 -28.53 -4.75 17.16
C PRO A 170 -28.08 -6.20 17.39
N ASP A 171 -28.81 -7.17 16.83
CA ASP A 171 -28.51 -8.60 16.83
C ASP A 171 -28.30 -9.05 15.37
N PRO A 172 -27.10 -8.83 14.79
CA PRO A 172 -26.83 -9.23 13.41
C PRO A 172 -26.72 -10.75 13.27
N ASP A 173 -26.91 -11.24 12.04
CA ASP A 173 -26.72 -12.66 11.72
C ASP A 173 -25.24 -13.04 11.89
N GLU A 174 -24.97 -13.99 12.79
CA GLU A 174 -23.62 -14.48 13.07
C GLU A 174 -23.05 -15.33 11.92
N GLU A 175 -23.90 -15.81 11.00
CA GLU A 175 -23.47 -16.54 9.80
C GLU A 175 -22.87 -15.61 8.73
N ILE A 176 -23.15 -14.29 8.80
CA ILE A 176 -22.67 -13.29 7.85
C ILE A 176 -21.44 -12.56 8.41
N LEU A 177 -20.29 -12.75 7.77
CA LEU A 177 -19.08 -12.05 8.15
C LEU A 177 -19.14 -10.59 7.69
N THR A 178 -19.33 -9.68 8.64
CA THR A 178 -19.44 -8.24 8.37
C THR A 178 -18.12 -7.53 8.68
N ILE A 179 -17.53 -6.87 7.68
CA ILE A 179 -16.19 -6.25 7.74
C ILE A 179 -16.29 -4.73 7.52
N GLU A 180 -15.63 -3.94 8.37
CA GLU A 180 -15.45 -2.50 8.17
C GLU A 180 -14.18 -2.23 7.33
N ALA A 181 -14.35 -1.64 6.15
CA ALA A 181 -13.25 -1.24 5.28
C ALA A 181 -12.72 0.16 5.65
N PRO A 182 -11.38 0.36 5.69
CA PRO A 182 -10.78 1.66 5.98
C PRO A 182 -10.78 2.62 4.77
N SER A 183 -11.19 2.15 3.58
CA SER A 183 -11.35 2.94 2.36
C SER A 183 -12.56 2.47 1.56
N ASP A 184 -13.22 3.39 0.84
CA ASP A 184 -14.42 3.06 0.05
C ASP A 184 -14.11 2.16 -1.15
N VAL A 185 -12.92 2.30 -1.74
CA VAL A 185 -12.52 1.54 -2.94
C VAL A 185 -11.42 0.55 -2.57
N GLY A 186 -11.52 -0.66 -3.13
CA GLY A 186 -10.54 -1.71 -2.95
C GLY A 186 -10.91 -2.99 -3.70
N PHE A 187 -10.23 -4.08 -3.38
CA PHE A 187 -10.47 -5.38 -3.99
C PHE A 187 -10.33 -6.53 -3.00
N ALA A 188 -11.09 -7.60 -3.24
CA ALA A 188 -10.92 -8.87 -2.58
C ALA A 188 -10.14 -9.81 -3.50
N LEU A 189 -9.06 -10.39 -2.98
CA LEU A 189 -8.25 -11.40 -3.65
C LEU A 189 -8.51 -12.76 -3.01
N MET A 190 -9.15 -13.62 -3.78
CA MET A 190 -9.51 -14.98 -3.42
C MET A 190 -8.45 -15.95 -3.94
N ARG A 191 -8.13 -16.96 -3.15
CA ARG A 191 -7.13 -17.98 -3.43
C ARG A 191 -7.75 -19.34 -3.20
N GLY A 192 -7.67 -20.22 -4.19
CA GLY A 192 -8.02 -21.63 -4.05
C GLY A 192 -6.82 -22.50 -4.41
N LEU A 193 -6.38 -23.36 -3.49
CA LEU A 193 -5.28 -24.28 -3.75
C LEU A 193 -5.73 -25.40 -4.70
N VAL A 194 -4.86 -25.75 -5.64
CA VAL A 194 -5.03 -26.92 -6.51
C VAL A 194 -4.08 -28.01 -6.03
N SER A 195 -4.59 -28.94 -5.23
CA SER A 195 -3.80 -30.04 -4.64
C SER A 195 -3.34 -31.07 -5.68
N ALA A 196 -4.17 -31.33 -6.70
CA ALA A 196 -3.79 -32.14 -7.85
C ALA A 196 -4.09 -31.43 -9.19
N PRO A 197 -3.27 -31.59 -10.25
CA PRO A 197 -3.51 -30.93 -11.54
C PRO A 197 -4.90 -31.20 -12.15
N SER A 198 -5.49 -32.36 -11.88
CA SER A 198 -6.84 -32.75 -12.34
C SER A 198 -7.97 -31.96 -11.67
N GLU A 199 -7.71 -31.33 -10.52
CA GLU A 199 -8.72 -30.60 -9.74
C GLU A 199 -8.84 -29.14 -10.18
N ARG A 200 -7.87 -28.61 -10.94
CA ARG A 200 -7.86 -27.22 -11.38
C ARG A 200 -9.18 -26.75 -12.01
N PRO A 201 -9.79 -27.49 -12.96
CA PRO A 201 -11.05 -27.05 -13.56
C PRO A 201 -12.19 -26.92 -12.55
N ARG A 202 -12.18 -27.76 -11.50
CA ARG A 202 -13.17 -27.69 -10.42
C ARG A 202 -12.96 -26.46 -9.54
N VAL A 203 -11.71 -26.15 -9.18
CA VAL A 203 -11.37 -24.96 -8.39
C VAL A 203 -11.67 -23.68 -9.18
N GLU A 204 -11.34 -23.65 -10.47
CA GLU A 204 -11.66 -22.53 -11.37
C GLU A 204 -13.18 -22.33 -11.51
N ALA A 205 -13.96 -23.41 -11.65
CA ALA A 205 -15.42 -23.32 -11.71
C ALA A 205 -16.03 -22.81 -10.40
N ALA A 206 -15.54 -23.27 -9.25
CA ALA A 206 -15.99 -22.78 -7.95
C ALA A 206 -15.67 -21.28 -7.77
N MET A 207 -14.45 -20.89 -8.11
CA MET A 207 -14.03 -19.48 -8.05
C MET A 207 -14.86 -18.61 -9.00
N ALA A 208 -15.15 -19.08 -10.22
CA ALA A 208 -15.99 -18.38 -11.19
C ALA A 208 -17.47 -18.28 -10.79
N ALA A 209 -17.95 -19.15 -9.91
CA ALA A 209 -19.30 -19.11 -9.37
C ALA A 209 -19.46 -18.09 -8.22
N THR A 210 -18.36 -17.44 -7.80
CA THR A 210 -18.40 -16.38 -6.79
C THR A 210 -19.25 -15.21 -7.27
N VAL A 211 -20.19 -14.79 -6.44
CA VAL A 211 -21.01 -13.60 -6.65
C VAL A 211 -20.39 -12.44 -5.88
N CYS A 212 -20.20 -11.32 -6.58
CA CYS A 212 -19.60 -10.10 -6.05
C CYS A 212 -20.37 -8.90 -6.57
N GLU A 213 -21.11 -8.24 -5.68
CA GLU A 213 -21.99 -7.15 -6.06
C GLU A 213 -22.25 -6.18 -4.90
N ASN A 214 -22.55 -4.93 -5.25
CA ASN A 214 -23.16 -4.00 -4.33
C ASN A 214 -24.59 -4.47 -4.05
N PHE A 215 -24.99 -4.50 -2.78
CA PHE A 215 -26.31 -4.96 -2.38
C PHE A 215 -27.06 -3.89 -1.59
N THR A 216 -28.38 -4.01 -1.58
CA THR A 216 -29.24 -3.20 -0.72
C THR A 216 -29.56 -4.03 0.52
N PRO A 217 -29.20 -3.56 1.73
CA PRO A 217 -29.55 -4.26 2.96
C PRO A 217 -31.07 -4.46 3.08
N PRO A 218 -31.53 -5.63 3.58
CA PRO A 218 -32.96 -5.86 3.81
C PRO A 218 -33.49 -4.87 4.85
N PRO A 219 -34.73 -4.40 4.81
CA PRO A 219 -35.22 -3.47 5.83
C PRO A 219 -35.09 -4.08 7.24
N PRO A 220 -34.73 -3.28 8.27
CA PRO A 220 -34.60 -3.79 9.63
C PRO A 220 -35.93 -4.41 10.09
N VAL A 221 -35.85 -5.56 10.75
CA VAL A 221 -37.03 -6.23 11.30
C VAL A 221 -37.60 -5.32 12.40
N PRO A 222 -38.89 -4.92 12.35
CA PRO A 222 -39.47 -4.13 13.42
C PRO A 222 -39.35 -4.92 14.73
N GLU A 223 -38.72 -4.31 15.73
CA GLU A 223 -38.66 -4.86 17.09
C GLU A 223 -40.08 -5.26 17.50
N ALA A 224 -40.28 -6.53 17.87
CA ALA A 224 -41.56 -6.97 18.39
C ALA A 224 -41.83 -6.13 19.64
N VAL A 225 -42.78 -5.18 19.54
CA VAL A 225 -43.18 -4.34 20.67
C VAL A 225 -43.55 -5.28 21.80
N GLY A 226 -42.65 -5.42 22.78
CA GLY A 226 -42.90 -6.22 23.96
C GLY A 226 -44.20 -5.77 24.62
N PRO A 227 -44.89 -6.66 25.36
CA PRO A 227 -46.09 -6.26 26.08
C PRO A 227 -45.78 -5.01 26.93
N PRO A 228 -46.70 -4.01 26.98
CA PRO A 228 -46.47 -2.77 27.69
C PRO A 228 -45.94 -3.04 29.09
N LEU A 229 -44.90 -2.30 29.50
CA LEU A 229 -44.33 -2.46 30.84
C LEU A 229 -45.47 -2.40 31.89
N PRO A 230 -45.44 -3.28 32.91
CA PRO A 230 -46.40 -3.22 34.00
C PRO A 230 -46.42 -1.81 34.57
N ARG A 231 -47.62 -1.24 34.75
CA ARG A 231 -47.73 0.09 35.37
C ARG A 231 -47.05 0.03 36.74
N PRO A 232 -46.20 1.01 37.11
CA PRO A 232 -45.57 1.02 38.41
C PRO A 232 -46.65 0.92 39.49
N SER A 233 -46.46 -0.01 40.43
CA SER A 233 -47.38 -0.16 41.56
C SER A 233 -47.46 1.18 42.29
N PRO A 234 -48.65 1.74 42.54
CA PRO A 234 -48.76 2.85 43.45
C PRO A 234 -48.21 2.37 44.80
N LEU A 235 -47.26 3.14 45.32
CA LEU A 235 -46.53 2.90 46.56
C LEU A 235 -47.46 2.41 47.68
N ARG A 236 -47.02 1.38 48.41
CA ARG A 236 -47.58 0.97 49.70
C ARG A 236 -46.61 1.38 50.81
#